data_AF-A0A7S3W7H5-F1
#
_entry.id   AF-A0A7S3W7H5-F1
#
_cell.length_a   1.000
_cell.length_b   1.000
_cell.length_c   1.000
_cell.angle_alpha   90.00
_cell.angle_beta   90.00
_cell.angle_gamma   90.00
#
_symmetry.space_group_name_H-M   'P 1'
#
loop_
_entity.id
_entity.type
_entity.pdbx_description
1 polymer ?
#
loop_
_entity_poly.entity_id
_entity_poly.type
_entity_poly.pdbx_seq_one_letter_code
_entity_poly.pdbx_strand_id
1 'polypeptide(L)'
;RTGCWRTVVKQIGLDNIVFVVLALCVAFLFLFVLGMLAPVMALGVDMDALYQPQGPLPNEFMGMPLKPIVKFLGIAELAATKVNVAEATGELWQWTMEGEVNGFIGLVMMAVFVIFFTVGDMILLTVSAIRLRIGRSARKTMSVSWYFKKLGMLDVMITGVIVVAFCMLMYRKDGIIISPCIGLA
;
A
#
# COMPACT_ATOMS: atom_id res chain seq x y z
N ARG A 1 28.74 21.94 37.46
CA ARG A 1 28.34 20.68 38.16
C ARG A 1 27.25 19.89 37.40
N THR A 2 26.98 20.17 36.12
CA THR A 2 25.90 19.55 35.30
C THR A 2 26.35 18.38 34.42
N GLY A 3 27.62 17.96 34.49
CA GLY A 3 28.19 16.96 33.57
C GLY A 3 27.82 15.50 33.88
N CYS A 4 27.68 15.13 35.16
CA CYS A 4 27.54 13.72 35.56
C CYS A 4 26.16 13.13 35.22
N TRP A 5 25.09 13.92 35.37
CA TRP A 5 23.71 13.48 35.08
C TRP A 5 23.45 13.23 33.58
N ARG A 6 24.12 13.97 32.69
CA ARG A 6 23.99 13.76 31.23
C ARG A 6 24.54 12.41 30.78
N THR A 7 25.55 11.90 31.47
CA THR A 7 26.22 10.64 31.11
C THR A 7 25.39 9.45 31.58
N VAL A 8 24.85 9.49 32.80
CA VAL A 8 24.03 8.40 33.36
C VAL A 8 22.68 8.28 32.63
N VAL A 9 22.01 9.40 32.33
CA VAL A 9 20.76 9.38 31.54
C VAL A 9 21.02 8.91 30.10
N LYS A 10 22.18 9.25 29.52
CA LYS A 10 22.59 8.70 28.22
C LYS A 10 22.78 7.19 28.27
N GLN A 11 23.39 6.66 29.33
CA GLN A 11 23.78 5.26 29.41
C GLN A 11 22.57 4.35 29.69
N ILE A 12 21.67 4.75 30.59
CA ILE A 12 20.41 4.03 30.86
C ILE A 12 19.43 4.15 29.68
N GLY A 13 19.46 5.27 28.95
CA GLY A 13 18.66 5.44 27.73
C GLY A 13 19.16 4.57 26.57
N LEU A 14 20.48 4.41 26.41
CA LEU A 14 21.09 3.78 25.23
C LEU A 14 20.78 2.29 25.08
N ASP A 15 20.83 1.52 26.17
CA ASP A 15 20.53 0.09 26.12
C ASP A 15 19.07 -0.16 25.79
N ASN A 16 18.15 0.63 26.35
CA ASN A 16 16.72 0.54 26.07
C ASN A 16 16.37 0.99 24.64
N ILE A 17 17.09 1.97 24.07
CA ILE A 17 16.82 2.47 22.71
C ILE A 17 16.96 1.37 21.66
N VAL A 18 17.95 0.48 21.77
CA VAL A 18 18.12 -0.58 20.75
C VAL A 18 16.97 -1.57 20.80
N PHE A 19 16.50 -1.96 21.99
CA PHE A 19 15.32 -2.81 22.12
C PHE A 19 14.07 -2.13 21.56
N VAL A 20 13.88 -0.84 21.85
CA VAL A 20 12.74 -0.06 21.34
C VAL A 20 12.78 0.04 19.82
N VAL A 21 13.93 0.35 19.22
CA VAL A 21 14.08 0.45 17.76
C VAL A 21 13.87 -0.91 17.09
N LEU A 22 14.38 -1.99 17.68
CA LEU A 22 14.18 -3.34 17.15
C LEU A 22 12.70 -3.75 17.23
N ALA A 23 12.03 -3.47 18.35
CA ALA A 23 10.59 -3.69 18.51
C ALA A 23 9.77 -2.87 17.50
N LEU A 24 10.11 -1.60 17.31
CA LEU A 24 9.50 -0.74 16.28
C LEU A 24 9.72 -1.28 14.87
N CYS A 25 10.91 -1.79 14.56
CA CYS A 25 11.24 -2.38 13.27
C CYS A 25 10.41 -3.64 13.00
N VAL A 26 10.29 -4.53 13.99
CA VAL A 26 9.43 -5.73 13.90
C VAL A 26 7.97 -5.34 13.75
N ALA A 27 7.48 -4.39 14.56
CA ALA A 27 6.11 -3.89 14.46
C ALA A 27 5.83 -3.26 13.08
N PHE A 28 6.77 -2.46 12.56
CA PHE A 28 6.68 -1.87 11.23
C PHE A 28 6.63 -2.94 10.14
N LEU A 29 7.55 -3.91 10.14
CA LEU A 29 7.56 -4.98 9.14
C LEU A 29 6.28 -5.80 9.18
N PHE A 30 5.76 -6.08 10.38
CA PHE A 30 4.50 -6.77 10.56
C PHE A 30 3.32 -5.97 9.99
N LEU A 31 3.21 -4.68 10.34
CA LEU A 31 2.18 -3.78 9.79
C LEU A 31 2.31 -3.58 8.29
N PHE A 32 3.54 -3.52 7.77
CA PHE A 32 3.81 -3.37 6.35
C PHE A 32 3.37 -4.61 5.56
N VAL A 33 3.71 -5.81 6.03
CA VAL A 33 3.27 -7.06 5.42
C VAL A 33 1.75 -7.21 5.52
N LEU A 34 1.16 -6.90 6.68
CA LEU A 34 -0.29 -6.88 6.84
C LEU A 34 -0.94 -5.88 5.88
N GLY A 35 -0.39 -4.68 5.72
CA GLY A 35 -0.89 -3.66 4.79
C GLY A 35 -0.81 -4.09 3.33
N MET A 36 0.25 -4.79 2.91
CA MET A 36 0.37 -5.31 1.55
C MET A 36 -0.60 -6.47 1.26
N LEU A 37 -0.91 -7.28 2.26
CA LEU A 37 -1.81 -8.43 2.14
C LEU A 37 -3.28 -8.07 2.41
N ALA A 38 -3.53 -6.98 3.14
CA ALA A 38 -4.87 -6.54 3.43
C ALA A 38 -5.56 -6.10 2.15
N PRO A 39 -6.84 -6.47 1.95
CA PRO A 39 -7.61 -5.96 0.83
C PRO A 39 -7.79 -4.45 0.99
N VAL A 40 -7.40 -3.71 -0.03
CA VAL A 40 -7.46 -2.24 -0.07
C VAL A 40 -8.84 -1.82 -0.58
N MET A 41 -9.34 -2.54 -1.58
CA MET A 41 -10.59 -2.24 -2.25
C MET A 41 -11.33 -3.52 -2.59
N ALA A 42 -12.62 -3.58 -2.26
CA ALA A 42 -13.54 -4.52 -2.85
C ALA A 42 -14.35 -3.75 -3.89
N LEU A 43 -14.09 -4.04 -5.15
CA LEU A 43 -14.97 -3.61 -6.22
C LEU A 43 -16.21 -4.50 -6.16
N GLY A 44 -17.37 -3.90 -6.40
CA GLY A 44 -18.62 -4.62 -6.55
C GLY A 44 -19.44 -3.86 -7.57
N VAL A 45 -20.02 -4.57 -8.52
CA VAL A 45 -20.93 -3.95 -9.49
C VAL A 45 -22.34 -4.31 -9.08
N ASP A 46 -23.14 -3.29 -8.76
CA ASP A 46 -24.55 -3.52 -8.48
C ASP A 46 -25.29 -3.64 -9.80
N MET A 47 -25.58 -4.88 -10.15
CA MET A 47 -26.25 -5.20 -11.39
C MET A 47 -27.61 -4.52 -11.45
N ASP A 48 -28.32 -4.37 -10.33
CA ASP A 48 -29.65 -3.76 -10.34
C ASP A 48 -29.59 -2.24 -10.54
N ALA A 49 -28.49 -1.58 -10.15
CA ALA A 49 -28.26 -0.16 -10.42
C ALA A 49 -27.91 0.11 -11.90
N LEU A 50 -27.38 -0.88 -12.62
CA LEU A 50 -27.05 -0.78 -14.05
C LEU A 50 -28.28 -0.89 -14.97
N TYR A 51 -29.36 -1.53 -14.51
CA TYR A 51 -30.59 -1.73 -15.27
C TYR A 51 -31.64 -0.63 -15.04
N GLN A 52 -32.49 -0.38 -16.04
CA GLN A 52 -33.63 0.54 -15.90
C GLN A 52 -34.60 0.09 -14.79
N PRO A 53 -35.12 1.01 -13.97
CA PRO A 53 -35.31 2.44 -14.26
C PRO A 53 -34.18 3.40 -13.86
N GLN A 54 -33.16 2.95 -13.11
CA GLN A 54 -32.10 3.83 -12.59
C GLN A 54 -30.86 3.89 -13.48
N GLY A 55 -30.53 2.79 -14.16
CA GLY A 55 -29.35 2.69 -15.00
C GLY A 55 -29.60 2.94 -16.50
N PRO A 56 -28.52 3.13 -17.27
CA PRO A 56 -28.61 3.40 -18.71
C PRO A 56 -28.95 2.14 -19.54
N LEU A 57 -28.83 0.93 -18.98
CA LEU A 57 -29.04 -0.30 -19.74
C LEU A 57 -30.53 -0.70 -19.77
N PRO A 58 -31.11 -0.94 -20.95
CA PRO A 58 -32.46 -1.47 -21.05
C PRO A 58 -32.52 -2.91 -20.50
N ASN A 59 -33.66 -3.27 -19.93
CA ASN A 59 -33.90 -4.62 -19.37
C ASN A 59 -33.87 -5.72 -20.45
N GLU A 60 -34.12 -5.33 -21.70
CA GLU A 60 -34.17 -6.21 -22.85
C GLU A 60 -33.26 -5.65 -23.95
N PHE A 61 -32.40 -6.52 -24.50
CA PHE A 61 -31.62 -6.21 -25.69
C PHE A 61 -32.00 -7.22 -26.76
N MET A 62 -32.55 -6.73 -27.87
CA MET A 62 -33.07 -7.56 -28.97
C MET A 62 -34.15 -8.58 -28.53
N GLY A 63 -35.02 -8.21 -27.57
CA GLY A 63 -36.09 -9.08 -27.08
C GLY A 63 -35.64 -10.24 -26.19
N MET A 64 -34.36 -10.26 -25.77
CA MET A 64 -33.84 -11.23 -24.81
C MET A 64 -33.51 -10.54 -23.47
N PRO A 65 -33.78 -11.21 -22.32
CA PRO A 65 -33.38 -10.69 -21.02
C PRO A 65 -31.85 -10.68 -20.90
N LEU A 66 -31.29 -9.51 -20.59
CA LEU A 66 -29.84 -9.30 -20.51
C LEU A 66 -29.22 -9.90 -19.23
N LYS A 67 -30.00 -9.97 -18.14
CA LYS A 67 -29.57 -10.49 -16.82
C LYS A 67 -28.89 -11.88 -16.89
N PRO A 68 -29.45 -12.89 -17.56
CA PRO A 68 -28.81 -14.20 -17.66
C PRO A 68 -27.50 -14.20 -18.45
N ILE A 69 -27.37 -13.37 -19.50
CA ILE A 69 -26.13 -13.27 -20.28
C ILE A 69 -25.00 -12.68 -19.42
N VAL A 70 -25.30 -11.63 -18.67
CA VAL A 70 -24.33 -11.00 -17.75
C VAL A 70 -23.93 -11.96 -16.61
N LYS A 71 -24.89 -12.74 -16.10
CA LYS A 71 -24.59 -13.84 -15.15
C LYS A 71 -23.70 -14.92 -15.77
N PHE A 72 -23.95 -15.31 -17.02
CA PHE A 72 -23.17 -16.33 -17.72
C PHE A 72 -21.74 -15.89 -18.02
N LEU A 73 -21.53 -14.60 -18.30
CA LEU A 73 -20.20 -14.03 -18.49
C LEU A 73 -19.39 -13.92 -17.19
N GLY A 74 -19.98 -14.22 -16.03
CA GLY A 74 -19.29 -14.18 -14.75
C GLY A 74 -18.83 -12.78 -14.34
N ILE A 75 -19.35 -11.73 -14.98
CA ILE A 75 -18.89 -10.34 -14.76
C ILE A 75 -19.13 -9.93 -13.30
N ALA A 76 -20.21 -10.40 -12.68
CA ALA A 76 -20.49 -10.14 -11.27
C ALA A 76 -19.42 -10.74 -10.34
N GLU A 77 -18.89 -11.92 -10.69
CA GLU A 77 -17.90 -12.63 -9.88
C GLU A 77 -16.50 -12.06 -10.12
N LEU A 78 -16.16 -11.76 -11.37
CA LEU A 78 -14.94 -11.03 -11.74
C LEU A 78 -14.91 -9.63 -11.12
N ALA A 79 -16.06 -8.96 -11.07
CA ALA A 79 -16.20 -7.63 -10.46
C ALA A 79 -16.16 -7.66 -8.94
N ALA A 80 -16.47 -8.78 -8.28
CA ALA A 80 -16.46 -8.92 -6.82
C ALA A 80 -15.08 -9.31 -6.25
N THR A 81 -14.02 -9.12 -7.05
CA THR A 81 -12.66 -9.49 -6.64
C THR A 81 -12.13 -8.49 -5.62
N LYS A 82 -11.70 -9.01 -4.47
CA LYS A 82 -10.97 -8.23 -3.46
C LYS A 82 -9.55 -8.05 -3.97
N VAL A 83 -9.16 -6.82 -4.24
CA VAL A 83 -7.81 -6.54 -4.72
C VAL A 83 -6.92 -6.22 -3.53
N ASN A 84 -5.91 -7.07 -3.31
CA ASN A 84 -4.78 -6.74 -2.43
C ASN A 84 -3.60 -6.23 -3.27
N VAL A 85 -2.67 -5.50 -2.64
CA VAL A 85 -1.54 -4.88 -3.34
C VAL A 85 -0.60 -5.94 -3.93
N ALA A 86 -0.48 -7.09 -3.25
CA ALA A 86 0.38 -8.19 -3.68
C ALA A 86 -0.10 -8.83 -5.00
N GLU A 87 -1.39 -9.09 -5.14
CA GLU A 87 -2.03 -9.60 -6.35
C GLU A 87 -1.91 -8.59 -7.49
N ALA A 88 -2.21 -7.31 -7.22
CA ALA A 88 -2.04 -6.26 -8.22
C ALA A 88 -0.58 -6.14 -8.70
N THR A 89 0.40 -6.34 -7.79
CA THR A 89 1.82 -6.38 -8.17
C THR A 89 2.14 -7.62 -9.01
N GLY A 90 1.52 -8.76 -8.71
CA GLY A 90 1.65 -9.99 -9.49
C GLY A 90 1.10 -9.85 -10.91
N GLU A 91 -0.07 -9.22 -11.07
CA GLU A 91 -0.65 -8.92 -12.38
C GLU A 91 0.23 -7.94 -13.17
N LEU A 92 0.73 -6.88 -12.53
CA LEU A 92 1.70 -5.96 -13.14
C LEU A 92 2.96 -6.68 -13.59
N TRP A 93 3.44 -7.66 -12.82
CA TRP A 93 4.58 -8.48 -13.20
C TRP A 93 4.28 -9.32 -14.45
N GLN A 94 3.09 -9.90 -14.53
CA GLN A 94 2.67 -10.64 -15.70
C GLN A 94 2.59 -9.75 -16.96
N TRP A 95 1.94 -8.58 -16.88
CA TRP A 95 1.86 -7.65 -18.01
C TRP A 95 3.23 -7.11 -18.45
N THR A 96 4.15 -6.96 -17.49
CA THR A 96 5.54 -6.61 -17.79
C THR A 96 6.22 -7.67 -18.67
N MET A 97 5.94 -8.96 -18.43
CA MET A 97 6.49 -10.05 -19.26
C MET A 97 5.88 -10.07 -20.67
N GLU A 98 4.66 -9.55 -20.84
CA GLU A 98 4.00 -9.40 -22.13
C GLU A 98 4.54 -8.22 -22.97
N GLY A 99 5.43 -7.41 -22.38
CA GLY A 99 6.11 -6.32 -23.08
C GLY A 99 5.43 -4.95 -22.92
N GLU A 100 4.49 -4.81 -21.99
CA GLU A 100 3.87 -3.51 -21.71
C GLU A 100 4.82 -2.61 -20.92
N VAL A 101 5.35 -1.57 -21.58
CA VAL A 101 6.30 -0.62 -20.97
C VAL A 101 5.71 0.10 -19.75
N ASN A 102 4.42 0.38 -19.77
CA ASN A 102 3.74 1.05 -18.65
C ASN A 102 3.70 0.15 -17.40
N GLY A 103 3.42 -1.14 -17.57
CA GLY A 103 3.49 -2.14 -16.50
C GLY A 103 4.89 -2.21 -15.88
N PHE A 104 5.94 -2.21 -16.73
CA PHE A 104 7.32 -2.20 -16.26
C PHE A 104 7.64 -0.96 -15.39
N ILE A 105 7.24 0.22 -15.83
CA ILE A 105 7.47 1.46 -15.09
C ILE A 105 6.73 1.43 -13.75
N GLY A 106 5.45 1.02 -13.75
CA GLY A 106 4.66 0.87 -12.53
C GLY A 106 5.29 -0.11 -11.54
N LEU A 107 5.81 -1.23 -12.05
CA LEU A 107 6.49 -2.24 -11.24
C LEU A 107 7.78 -1.73 -10.63
N VAL A 108 8.62 -1.04 -11.43
CA VAL A 108 9.84 -0.38 -10.92
C VAL A 108 9.48 0.63 -9.85
N MET A 109 8.42 1.41 -10.05
CA MET A 109 8.00 2.39 -9.06
C MET A 109 7.55 1.75 -7.75
N MET A 110 6.75 0.69 -7.81
CA MET A 110 6.29 0.01 -6.62
C MET A 110 7.45 -0.73 -5.92
N ALA A 111 8.17 -1.59 -6.64
CA ALA A 111 9.20 -2.43 -6.05
C ALA A 111 10.41 -1.62 -5.55
N VAL A 112 10.91 -0.68 -6.36
CA VAL A 112 12.11 0.09 -6.02
C VAL A 112 11.74 1.31 -5.17
N PHE A 113 10.78 2.13 -5.59
CA PHE A 113 10.52 3.38 -4.87
C PHE A 113 9.76 3.17 -3.56
N VAL A 114 8.79 2.26 -3.53
CA VAL A 114 8.00 2.02 -2.33
C VAL A 114 8.69 0.98 -1.44
N ILE A 115 8.83 -0.27 -1.89
CA ILE A 115 9.28 -1.37 -1.01
C ILE A 115 10.75 -1.23 -0.64
N PHE A 116 11.64 -1.09 -1.63
CA PHE A 116 13.07 -1.10 -1.37
C PHE A 116 13.52 0.09 -0.51
N PHE A 117 13.05 1.31 -0.79
CA PHE A 117 13.41 2.47 0.04
C PHE A 117 12.81 2.42 1.45
N THR A 118 11.59 1.91 1.64
CA THR A 118 11.00 1.81 2.99
C THR A 118 11.70 0.76 3.85
N VAL A 119 11.95 -0.43 3.30
CA VAL A 119 12.72 -1.47 4.00
C VAL A 119 14.16 -0.99 4.26
N GLY A 120 14.76 -0.33 3.26
CA GLY A 120 16.09 0.26 3.38
C GLY A 120 16.18 1.30 4.51
N ASP A 121 15.21 2.20 4.64
CA ASP A 121 15.16 3.20 5.72
C ASP A 121 15.11 2.53 7.09
N MET A 122 14.27 1.51 7.28
CA MET A 122 14.16 0.77 8.55
C MET A 122 15.44 0.02 8.92
N ILE A 123 16.13 -0.58 7.93
CA ILE A 123 17.44 -1.20 8.14
C ILE A 123 18.46 -0.13 8.55
N LEU A 124 18.48 1.03 7.87
CA LEU A 124 19.41 2.12 8.18
C LEU A 124 19.19 2.72 9.58
N LEU A 125 17.92 2.86 10.01
CA LEU A 125 17.56 3.28 11.36
C LEU A 125 18.04 2.25 12.40
N THR A 126 17.85 0.96 12.13
CA THR A 126 18.32 -0.13 13.00
C THR A 126 19.85 -0.15 13.11
N VAL A 127 20.56 -0.04 11.99
CA VAL A 127 22.03 0.05 11.96
C VAL A 127 22.53 1.29 12.70
N SER A 128 21.85 2.42 12.55
CA SER A 128 22.20 3.66 13.26
C SER A 128 22.04 3.51 14.78
N ALA A 129 20.97 2.86 15.24
CA ALA A 129 20.76 2.56 16.65
C ALA A 129 21.87 1.64 17.22
N ILE A 130 22.24 0.59 16.48
CA ILE A 130 23.32 -0.32 16.87
C ILE A 130 24.67 0.40 16.92
N ARG A 131 25.00 1.23 15.92
CA ARG A 131 26.24 2.02 15.90
C ARG A 131 26.34 2.99 17.06
N LEU A 132 25.21 3.61 17.43
CA LEU A 132 25.13 4.50 18.58
C LEU A 132 25.40 3.74 19.89
N ARG A 133 24.89 2.50 20.02
CA ARG A 133 25.16 1.63 21.17
C ARG A 133 26.64 1.24 21.30
N ILE A 134 27.32 0.98 20.18
CA ILE A 134 28.76 0.65 20.16
C ILE A 134 29.63 1.91 20.41
N GLY A 135 29.03 3.10 20.52
CA GLY A 135 29.77 4.35 20.70
C GLY A 135 30.45 4.86 19.43
N ARG A 136 30.07 4.35 18.25
CA ARG A 136 30.55 4.85 16.95
C ARG A 136 29.75 6.05 16.50
N SER A 137 30.38 6.94 15.74
CA SER A 137 29.71 8.11 15.16
C SER A 137 28.62 7.68 14.17
N ALA A 138 27.34 7.84 14.58
CA ALA A 138 26.16 7.59 13.76
C ALA A 138 25.85 8.75 12.79
N ARG A 139 26.68 9.80 12.75
CA ARG A 139 26.39 11.03 12.01
C ARG A 139 26.23 10.79 10.51
N LYS A 140 27.09 9.94 9.92
CA LYS A 140 27.03 9.59 8.50
C LYS A 140 25.80 8.76 8.15
N THR A 141 25.43 7.78 8.99
CA THR A 141 24.29 6.90 8.72
C THR A 141 22.97 7.63 8.87
N MET A 142 22.88 8.55 9.84
CA MET A 142 21.71 9.41 10.03
C MET A 142 21.49 10.38 8.87
N SER A 143 22.56 10.88 8.23
CA SER A 143 22.42 11.67 7.01
C SER A 143 21.85 10.84 5.86
N VAL A 144 22.30 9.58 5.69
CA VAL A 144 21.77 8.69 4.63
C VAL A 144 20.31 8.33 4.88
N SER A 145 19.91 8.02 6.12
CA SER A 145 18.50 7.76 6.43
C SER A 145 17.61 8.97 6.14
N TRP A 146 18.12 10.19 6.31
CA TRP A 146 17.35 11.38 5.95
C TRP A 146 17.06 11.48 4.44
N TYR A 147 18.00 11.08 3.60
CA TYR A 147 17.76 10.98 2.16
C TYR A 147 16.79 9.85 1.83
N PHE A 148 16.94 8.67 2.43
CA PHE A 148 16.02 7.55 2.24
C PHE A 148 14.60 7.91 2.65
N LYS A 149 14.41 8.60 3.78
CA LYS A 149 13.10 9.10 4.21
C LYS A 149 12.49 10.11 3.24
N LYS A 150 13.31 10.95 2.60
CA LYS A 150 12.82 11.88 1.57
C LYS A 150 12.52 11.19 0.23
N LEU A 151 13.23 10.11 -0.08
CA LEU A 151 13.03 9.32 -1.28
C LEU A 151 11.90 8.28 -1.14
N GLY A 152 11.56 7.91 0.10
CA GLY A 152 10.47 7.01 0.42
C GLY A 152 9.15 7.60 -0.07
N MET A 153 8.72 7.17 -1.26
CA MET A 153 7.46 7.58 -1.90
C MET A 153 6.23 6.91 -1.27
N LEU A 154 6.32 6.46 -0.02
CA LEU A 154 5.18 5.84 0.67
C LEU A 154 4.03 6.83 0.84
N ASP A 155 4.32 8.11 1.09
CA ASP A 155 3.30 9.16 1.16
C ASP A 155 2.61 9.39 -0.19
N VAL A 156 3.37 9.33 -1.30
CA VAL A 156 2.84 9.43 -2.66
C VAL A 156 1.97 8.22 -2.99
N MET A 157 2.36 7.01 -2.56
CA MET A 157 1.54 5.80 -2.72
C MET A 157 0.23 5.92 -1.94
N ILE A 158 0.27 6.32 -0.66
CA ILE A 158 -0.94 6.50 0.15
C ILE A 158 -1.85 7.55 -0.48
N THR A 159 -1.29 8.70 -0.88
CA THR A 159 -2.04 9.75 -1.56
C THR A 159 -2.64 9.24 -2.87
N GLY A 160 -1.90 8.45 -3.65
CA GLY A 160 -2.39 7.83 -4.89
C GLY A 160 -3.57 6.89 -4.64
N VAL A 161 -3.45 6.02 -3.64
CA VAL A 161 -4.54 5.10 -3.24
C VAL A 161 -5.78 5.87 -2.78
N ILE A 162 -5.60 6.93 -1.98
CA ILE A 162 -6.70 7.81 -1.55
C ILE A 162 -7.36 8.47 -2.75
N VAL A 163 -6.58 9.05 -3.67
CA VAL A 163 -7.10 9.70 -4.88
C VAL A 163 -7.88 8.71 -5.74
N VAL A 164 -7.34 7.52 -5.98
CA VAL A 164 -8.04 6.45 -6.72
C VAL A 164 -9.33 6.07 -6.01
N ALA A 165 -9.32 5.90 -4.68
CA ALA A 165 -10.52 5.63 -3.90
C ALA A 165 -11.57 6.75 -4.03
N PHE A 166 -11.15 8.02 -4.02
CA PHE A 166 -12.06 9.16 -4.25
C PHE A 166 -12.63 9.21 -5.67
N CYS A 167 -11.80 8.98 -6.70
CA CYS A 167 -12.28 8.87 -8.09
C CYS A 167 -13.31 7.74 -8.22
N MET A 168 -13.04 6.62 -7.58
CA MET A 168 -13.92 5.45 -7.48
C MET A 168 -15.26 5.78 -6.81
N LEU A 169 -15.27 6.59 -5.74
CA LEU A 169 -16.51 7.05 -5.12
C LEU A 169 -17.39 7.90 -6.06
N MET A 170 -16.80 8.60 -7.05
CA MET A 170 -17.59 9.36 -8.02
C MET A 170 -18.36 8.44 -8.98
N TYR A 171 -17.80 7.28 -9.33
CA TYR A 171 -18.46 6.27 -10.18
C TYR A 171 -19.60 5.52 -9.48
N ARG A 172 -19.82 5.76 -8.19
CA ARG A 172 -20.97 5.21 -7.47
C ARG A 172 -22.31 5.63 -8.10
N LYS A 173 -22.35 6.79 -8.76
CA LYS A 173 -23.53 7.25 -9.49
C LYS A 173 -23.83 6.43 -10.74
N ASP A 174 -22.82 5.76 -11.28
CA ASP A 174 -22.93 4.93 -12.49
C ASP A 174 -23.15 3.43 -12.17
N GLY A 175 -23.49 3.11 -10.91
CA GLY A 175 -23.81 1.75 -10.47
C GLY A 175 -22.61 0.92 -9.98
N ILE A 176 -21.42 1.52 -9.85
CA ILE A 176 -20.24 0.84 -9.30
C ILE A 176 -20.23 1.00 -7.76
N ILE A 177 -20.54 -0.06 -7.02
CA ILE A 177 -20.52 -0.04 -5.55
C ILE A 177 -19.13 -0.43 -5.06
N ILE A 178 -18.43 0.54 -4.51
CA ILE A 178 -17.08 0.33 -4.00
C ILE A 178 -17.15 0.33 -2.49
N SER A 179 -16.79 -0.81 -1.90
CA SER A 179 -16.74 -0.97 -0.46
C SER A 179 -15.29 -0.77 -0.01
N PRO A 180 -14.95 0.37 0.64
CA PRO A 180 -13.62 0.57 1.18
C PRO A 180 -13.37 -0.51 2.23
N CYS A 181 -12.26 -1.23 2.08
CA CYS A 181 -11.86 -2.25 3.04
C CYS A 181 -10.95 -1.64 4.11
N ILE A 182 -10.88 -2.31 5.27
CA ILE A 182 -10.14 -1.84 6.44
C ILE A 182 -8.63 -1.72 6.20
N GLY A 183 -8.09 -2.29 5.12
CA GLY A 183 -6.69 -2.15 4.75
C GLY A 183 -6.26 -0.71 4.46
N LEU A 184 -7.20 0.22 4.30
CA LEU A 184 -6.92 1.66 4.12
C LEU A 184 -6.87 2.48 5.42
N ALA A 185 -7.28 1.90 6.56
CA ALA A 185 -7.54 2.62 7.81
C ALA A 185 -6.35 2.64 8.78
#